data_AF-A0A7Y5TB29-F1
#
_entry.id   AF-A0A7Y5TB29-F1
#
_cell.length_a   1.000
_cell.length_b   1.000
_cell.length_c   1.000
_cell.angle_alpha   90.00
_cell.angle_beta   90.00
_cell.angle_gamma   90.00
#
_symmetry.space_group_name_H-M   'P 1'
#
loop_
_entity.id
_entity.type
_entity.pdbx_description
1 polymer ?
#
loop_
_entity_poly.entity_id
_entity_poly.type
_entity_poly.pdbx_seq_one_letter_code
_entity_poly.pdbx_strand_id
1 'polypeptide(L)'
;MTVLPFDLHHDLITVAQAAELAGVTDDVIRQWKRRGHLEPAGTDDDGRPMFTGIAVLRAEAKTRKGARRYPTPAPTERDHLTNSA
;
A
#
# COMPACT_ATOMS: atom_id res chain seq x y z
N MET A 1 6.77 -7.15 21.63
CA MET A 1 6.50 -7.99 20.45
C MET A 1 5.01 -7.94 20.20
N THR A 2 4.56 -7.21 19.17
CA THR A 2 3.14 -7.19 18.81
C THR A 2 2.83 -8.50 18.08
N VAL A 3 2.13 -9.41 18.75
CA VAL A 3 1.50 -10.55 18.08
C VAL A 3 0.33 -10.00 17.25
N LEU A 4 0.28 -10.35 15.97
CA LEU A 4 -0.85 -9.95 15.14
C LEU A 4 -2.09 -10.72 15.60
N PRO A 5 -3.27 -10.06 15.72
CA PRO A 5 -4.48 -10.71 16.21
C PRO A 5 -5.16 -11.62 15.15
N PHE A 6 -4.47 -11.92 14.04
CA PHE A 6 -4.99 -12.73 12.94
C PHE A 6 -3.85 -13.48 12.22
N ASP A 7 -4.18 -14.63 11.64
CA ASP A 7 -3.31 -15.39 10.75
C ASP A 7 -3.31 -14.78 9.35
N LEU A 8 -2.14 -14.35 8.88
CA LEU A 8 -1.95 -13.69 7.59
C LEU A 8 -2.35 -14.53 6.38
N HIS A 9 -2.36 -15.86 6.52
CA HIS A 9 -2.64 -16.78 5.43
C HIS A 9 -4.13 -17.06 5.25
N HIS A 10 -4.87 -17.20 6.35
CA HIS A 10 -6.23 -17.75 6.32
C HIS A 10 -7.29 -16.75 6.78
N ASP A 11 -6.94 -15.83 7.67
CA ASP A 11 -7.91 -14.87 8.17
C ASP A 11 -8.15 -13.77 7.14
N LEU A 12 -9.44 -13.45 6.97
CA LEU A 12 -9.88 -12.34 6.16
C LEU A 12 -9.93 -11.08 7.02
N ILE A 13 -9.22 -10.06 6.56
CA ILE A 13 -9.16 -8.76 7.22
C ILE A 13 -9.85 -7.69 6.38
N THR A 14 -10.46 -6.74 7.08
CA THR A 14 -11.13 -5.58 6.49
C THR A 14 -10.13 -4.61 5.86
N VAL A 15 -10.63 -3.62 5.13
CA VAL A 15 -9.81 -2.53 4.57
C VAL A 15 -9.02 -1.80 5.67
N ALA A 16 -9.65 -1.49 6.81
CA ALA A 16 -9.00 -0.76 7.89
C ALA A 16 -7.85 -1.55 8.52
N GLN A 17 -8.08 -2.85 8.80
CA GLN A 17 -7.04 -3.75 9.31
C GLN A 17 -5.91 -3.95 8.29
N ALA A 18 -6.24 -4.03 6.99
CA ALA A 18 -5.24 -4.11 5.93
C ALA A 18 -4.38 -2.84 5.84
N ALA A 19 -4.99 -1.67 6.02
CA ALA A 19 -4.29 -0.38 6.04
C ALA A 19 -3.32 -0.30 7.23
N GLU A 20 -3.77 -0.70 8.42
CA GLU A 20 -2.95 -0.79 9.62
C GLU A 20 -1.78 -1.77 9.42
N LEU A 21 -2.05 -2.97 8.91
CA LEU A 21 -1.04 -3.99 8.64
C LEU A 21 0.05 -3.50 7.68
N ALA A 22 -0.33 -2.77 6.63
CA ALA A 22 0.59 -2.24 5.63
C ALA A 22 1.21 -0.87 6.01
N GLY A 23 0.73 -0.22 7.07
CA GLY A 23 1.15 1.13 7.46
C GLY A 23 0.79 2.20 6.42
N VAL A 24 -0.37 2.07 5.77
CA VAL A 24 -0.87 3.00 4.75
C VAL A 24 -2.27 3.50 5.11
N THR A 25 -2.85 4.39 4.29
CA THR A 25 -4.26 4.79 4.46
C THR A 25 -5.20 3.82 3.75
N ASP A 26 -6.46 3.74 4.19
CA ASP A 26 -7.51 2.92 3.55
C ASP A 26 -7.63 3.20 2.04
N ASP A 27 -7.47 4.45 1.62
CA ASP A 27 -7.58 4.84 0.21
C ASP A 27 -6.47 4.22 -0.65
N VAL A 28 -5.29 3.99 -0.09
CA VAL A 28 -4.21 3.25 -0.77
C VAL A 28 -4.63 1.80 -0.99
N ILE A 29 -5.24 1.15 0.00
CA ILE A 29 -5.77 -0.21 -0.13
C ILE A 29 -6.85 -0.28 -1.22
N ARG A 30 -7.81 0.66 -1.21
CA ARG A 30 -8.85 0.77 -2.24
C ARG A 30 -8.25 1.00 -3.63
N GLN A 31 -7.19 1.80 -3.72
CA GLN A 31 -6.49 2.07 -4.97
C GLN A 31 -5.73 0.83 -5.48
N TRP A 32 -5.10 0.05 -4.60
CA TRP A 32 -4.49 -1.22 -4.95
C TRP A 32 -5.53 -2.20 -5.49
N LYS A 33 -6.69 -2.33 -4.84
CA LYS A 33 -7.80 -3.13 -5.35
C LYS A 33 -8.23 -2.67 -6.74
N ARG A 34 -8.53 -1.37 -6.89
CA ARG A 34 -8.98 -0.80 -8.17
C ARG A 34 -7.97 -0.99 -9.30
N ARG A 35 -6.67 -1.02 -9.00
CA ARG A 35 -5.58 -1.23 -9.97
C ARG A 35 -5.21 -2.70 -10.17
N GLY A 36 -5.91 -3.65 -9.54
CA GLY A 36 -5.60 -5.09 -9.63
C GLY A 36 -4.26 -5.47 -8.98
N HIS A 37 -3.82 -4.71 -7.98
CA HIS A 37 -2.64 -5.05 -7.17
C HIS A 37 -3.00 -5.86 -5.92
N LEU A 38 -4.26 -5.80 -5.51
CA LEU A 38 -4.80 -6.49 -4.35
C LEU A 38 -6.17 -7.05 -4.71
N GLU A 39 -6.30 -8.37 -4.78
CA GLU A 39 -7.58 -9.02 -5.05
C GLU A 39 -8.30 -9.35 -3.74
N PRO A 40 -9.62 -9.11 -3.64
CA PRO A 40 -10.40 -9.53 -2.48
C PRO A 40 -10.46 -11.06 -2.41
N ALA A 41 -10.34 -11.61 -1.20
CA ALA A 41 -10.47 -13.04 -0.93
C ALA A 41 -11.86 -13.42 -0.41
N GLY A 42 -12.68 -12.43 -0.08
CA GLY A 42 -14.08 -12.59 0.31
C GLY A 42 -14.76 -11.25 0.54
N THR A 43 -15.95 -11.30 1.11
CA THR A 43 -16.70 -10.12 1.56
C THR A 43 -17.25 -10.34 2.97
N ASP A 44 -17.44 -9.25 3.72
CA ASP A 44 -18.19 -9.28 4.98
C ASP A 44 -19.71 -9.36 4.73
N ASP A 45 -20.48 -9.37 5.82
CA ASP A 45 -21.95 -9.44 5.79
C ASP A 45 -22.60 -8.24 5.08
N ASP A 46 -21.90 -7.09 5.03
CA ASP A 46 -22.33 -5.88 4.33
C ASP A 46 -21.90 -5.88 2.85
N GLY A 47 -21.26 -6.95 2.37
CA GLY A 47 -20.73 -7.07 1.01
C GLY A 47 -19.44 -6.27 0.75
N ARG A 48 -18.76 -5.81 1.81
CA ARG A 48 -17.49 -5.06 1.70
C ARG A 48 -16.34 -6.04 1.48
N PRO A 49 -15.36 -5.70 0.64
CA PRO A 49 -14.26 -6.60 0.33
C PRO A 49 -13.36 -6.85 1.54
N MET A 50 -12.97 -8.11 1.71
CA MET A 50 -11.97 -8.55 2.68
C MET A 50 -10.78 -9.20 1.97
N PHE A 51 -9.63 -9.19 2.63
CA PHE A 51 -8.34 -9.57 2.05
C PHE A 51 -7.59 -10.50 2.97
N THR A 52 -6.70 -11.32 2.44
CA THR A 52 -5.71 -12.01 3.29
C THR A 52 -4.56 -11.06 3.60
N GLY A 53 -3.98 -11.19 4.79
CA GLY A 53 -2.82 -10.38 5.19
C GLY A 53 -1.62 -10.54 4.24
N ILE A 54 -1.38 -11.76 3.74
CA ILE A 54 -0.33 -12.01 2.74
C ILE A 54 -0.57 -11.27 1.42
N ALA A 55 -1.80 -11.19 0.93
CA ALA A 55 -2.10 -10.45 -0.29
C ALA A 55 -1.80 -8.96 -0.12
N VAL A 56 -2.14 -8.40 1.04
CA VAL A 56 -1.88 -7.00 1.40
C VAL A 56 -0.38 -6.70 1.43
N LEU A 57 0.42 -7.53 2.12
CA LEU A 57 1.87 -7.34 2.21
C LEU A 57 2.57 -7.49 0.84
N ARG A 58 2.06 -8.37 -0.04
CA ARG A 58 2.56 -8.50 -1.42
C ARG A 58 2.28 -7.25 -2.25
N ALA A 59 1.07 -6.69 -2.12
CA ALA A 59 0.69 -5.45 -2.81
C ALA A 59 1.58 -4.29 -2.36
N GLU A 60 1.80 -4.15 -1.05
CA GLU A 60 2.69 -3.16 -0.45
C GLU A 60 4.11 -3.26 -1.03
N ALA A 61 4.71 -4.46 -0.99
CA ALA A 61 6.07 -4.67 -1.47
C ALA A 61 6.21 -4.32 -2.95
N LYS A 62 5.20 -4.66 -3.76
CA LYS A 62 5.14 -4.32 -5.19
C LYS A 62 5.08 -2.80 -5.40
N THR A 63 4.23 -2.09 -4.67
CA THR A 63 4.08 -0.63 -4.79
C THR A 63 5.31 0.11 -4.30
N ARG A 64 5.90 -0.29 -3.16
CA ARG A 64 7.14 0.31 -2.63
C ARG A 64 8.32 0.12 -3.57
N LYS A 65 8.45 -1.05 -4.21
CA LYS A 65 9.45 -1.29 -5.26
C LYS A 65 9.26 -0.36 -6.46
N GLY A 66 8.01 -0.07 -6.83
CA GLY A 66 7.68 0.89 -7.89
C GLY A 66 8.07 2.33 -7.53
N ALA A 67 7.69 2.79 -6.34
CA ALA A 67 8.02 4.13 -5.86
C ALA A 67 9.54 4.36 -5.78
N ARG A 68 10.30 3.35 -5.31
CA ARG A 68 11.78 3.40 -5.25
C ARG A 68 12.46 3.40 -6.62
N ARG A 69 11.77 3.06 -7.71
CA ARG A 69 12.33 3.15 -9.08
C ARG A 69 12.18 4.53 -9.70
N TYR A 70 11.25 5.34 -9.19
CA TYR A 70 11.08 6.74 -9.56
C TYR A 70 11.18 7.63 -8.31
N PRO A 71 12.31 7.61 -7.57
CA PRO A 71 12.55 8.68 -6.63
C PRO A 71 12.71 9.93 -7.50
N THR A 72 11.82 10.91 -7.31
CA THR A 72 12.05 12.24 -7.89
C THR A 72 13.47 12.65 -7.46
N PRO A 73 14.40 12.87 -8.41
CA PRO A 73 15.71 13.37 -8.02
C PRO A 73 15.47 14.69 -7.29
N ALA A 74 16.12 14.87 -6.13
CA ALA A 74 16.10 16.13 -5.42
C ALA A 74 16.45 17.26 -6.42
N PRO A 75 15.84 18.46 -6.30
CA PRO A 75 16.16 19.58 -7.18
C PRO A 75 17.67 19.75 -7.18
N THR A 76 18.32 19.39 -8.29
CA THR A 76 19.77 19.51 -8.38
C THR A 76 20.08 20.98 -8.40
N GLU A 77 20.94 21.40 -7.48
CA GLU A 77 21.45 22.74 -7.15
C GLU A 77 21.96 23.60 -8.34
N ARG A 78 21.80 23.12 -9.58
CA ARG A 78 22.22 23.75 -10.83
C ARG A 78 21.27 24.82 -11.38
N ASP A 79 20.13 25.08 -10.75
CA ASP A 79 19.17 26.09 -11.23
C ASP A 79 19.44 27.52 -10.73
N HIS A 80 20.42 27.72 -9.83
CA HIS A 80 20.67 29.04 -9.21
C HIS A 80 21.82 29.86 -9.83
N LEU A 81 22.45 29.42 -10.93
CA LEU A 81 23.62 30.10 -11.52
C LEU A 81 23.37 30.86 -12.83
N THR A 82 22.12 31.15 -13.19
CA THR A 82 21.80 31.93 -14.40
C THR A 82 21.07 33.23 -14.12
N ASN A 83 21.67 34.12 -13.34
CA ASN A 83 21.62 35.56 -13.61
C ASN A 83 22.53 36.34 -12.65
N SER A 84 23.63 36.84 -13.17
CA SER A 84 24.28 38.04 -12.64
C SER A 84 24.69 38.83 -13.86
N ALA A 85 23.80 39.75 -14.22
CA ALA A 85 24.03 40.85 -15.15
C ALA A 85 24.95 41.90 -14.52
#